data_AF-A0A914KS25-F1
#
_entry.id   AF-A0A914KS25-F1
#
_cell.length_a   1.000
_cell.length_b   1.000
_cell.length_c   1.000
_cell.angle_alpha   90.00
_cell.angle_beta   90.00
_cell.angle_gamma   90.00
#
_symmetry.space_group_name_H-M   'P 1'
#
loop_
_entity.id
_entity.type
_entity.pdbx_description
1 polymer ?
#
loop_
_entity_poly.entity_id
_entity_poly.type
_entity_poly.pdbx_seq_one_letter_code
_entity_poly.pdbx_strand_id
1 'polypeptide(L)'
;MDPIQQQQQSFQEGPDSLFSQQPFNTEEVPWWKKNFLLQQPTLVNAWNAVFPTVIVNIFGIVIFLRMGWIVGTAGFFQAIIALALCTLFSSVTVLSAIGICERCQVQSGGIYFLVSHVLGKRIGGAIGIIYTFGQACATSLVALGFGESMAQLMGIDSPVATKTFSVVILLLLNVLNFAGLHFVIRLQLLLMCFLGMAIGDFLLGAFLFTPSDPEAGIYPLTAKQLSANWYSNYGSENCSDKATLALGGNEDHPQQHYEANNFFSVFGVLFANFIGVLAGNKSFFKN
;
A
#
# COMPACT_ATOMS: atom_id res chain seq x y z
N MET A 1 -28.89 -8.46 -35.96
CA MET A 1 -27.98 -7.42 -36.50
C MET A 1 -27.42 -6.71 -35.29
N ASP A 2 -26.24 -7.13 -34.88
CA ASP A 2 -25.71 -6.84 -33.55
C ASP A 2 -25.13 -5.42 -33.46
N PRO A 3 -25.39 -4.69 -32.36
CA PRO A 3 -24.98 -3.30 -32.17
C PRO A 3 -23.45 -3.09 -32.06
N ILE A 4 -22.65 -4.17 -32.07
CA ILE A 4 -21.18 -4.13 -31.99
C ILE A 4 -20.55 -3.59 -33.29
N GLN A 5 -21.22 -3.68 -34.44
CA GLN A 5 -20.67 -3.20 -35.71
C GLN A 5 -20.74 -1.67 -35.89
N GLN A 6 -21.66 -0.98 -35.19
CA GLN A 6 -21.80 0.48 -35.33
C GLN A 6 -20.77 1.27 -34.51
N GLN A 7 -20.25 0.70 -33.43
CA GLN A 7 -19.28 1.39 -32.57
C GLN A 7 -17.84 1.34 -33.12
N GLN A 8 -17.62 0.55 -34.17
CA GLN A 8 -16.32 0.45 -34.85
C GLN A 8 -16.18 1.46 -35.99
N GLN A 9 -17.26 2.14 -36.40
CA GLN A 9 -17.24 3.19 -37.44
C GLN A 9 -16.91 4.59 -36.89
N SER A 10 -17.00 4.84 -35.58
CA SER A 10 -16.73 6.17 -35.01
C SER A 10 -15.24 6.47 -34.76
N PHE A 11 -14.33 5.56 -35.11
CA PHE A 11 -12.89 5.74 -35.04
C PHE A 11 -12.22 5.91 -36.42
N GLN A 12 -12.97 6.32 -37.46
CA GLN A 12 -12.34 6.86 -38.67
C GLN A 12 -11.88 8.29 -38.39
N GLU A 13 -10.62 8.45 -37.98
CA GLU A 13 -9.91 9.72 -38.09
C GLU A 13 -9.96 10.21 -39.54
N GLY A 14 -10.20 11.50 -39.72
CA GLY A 14 -10.35 12.10 -41.05
C GLY A 14 -9.13 11.85 -41.95
N PRO A 15 -9.33 11.94 -43.29
CA PRO A 15 -8.33 11.57 -44.30
C PRO A 15 -6.98 12.33 -44.19
N ASP A 16 -6.91 13.41 -43.41
CA ASP A 16 -5.77 14.31 -43.29
C ASP A 16 -4.86 14.03 -42.06
N SER A 17 -5.08 12.94 -41.33
CA SER A 17 -4.18 12.55 -40.24
C SER A 17 -2.84 12.04 -40.80
N LEU A 18 -1.72 12.50 -40.23
CA LEU A 18 -0.34 12.13 -40.63
C LEU A 18 -0.03 10.62 -40.55
N PHE A 19 -0.96 9.84 -39.99
CA PHE A 19 -0.92 8.38 -39.83
C PHE A 19 -1.93 7.65 -40.73
N SER A 20 -2.72 8.34 -41.55
CA SER A 20 -3.77 7.76 -42.40
C SER A 20 -3.24 6.88 -43.54
N GLN A 21 -1.94 6.95 -43.85
CA GLN A 21 -1.33 6.26 -44.99
C GLN A 21 -0.48 5.03 -44.64
N GLN A 22 -0.46 4.58 -43.38
CA GLN A 22 0.13 3.27 -43.08
C GLN A 22 -0.97 2.21 -43.03
N PRO A 23 -1.11 1.36 -44.07
CA PRO A 23 -1.90 0.15 -43.92
C PRO A 23 -1.27 -0.66 -42.79
N PHE A 24 -1.95 -0.75 -41.66
CA PHE A 24 -1.49 -1.50 -40.50
C PHE A 24 -1.61 -2.99 -40.84
N ASN A 25 -0.62 -3.49 -41.60
CA ASN A 25 -0.50 -4.89 -41.97
C ASN A 25 -0.39 -5.68 -40.66
N THR A 26 -1.49 -6.33 -40.26
CA THR A 26 -1.63 -6.98 -38.94
C THR A 26 -0.86 -8.32 -38.88
N GLU A 27 -0.12 -8.65 -39.94
CA GLU A 27 0.57 -9.93 -40.12
C GLU A 27 2.02 -9.97 -39.62
N GLU A 28 2.72 -8.85 -39.41
CA GLU A 28 4.18 -8.86 -39.16
C GLU A 28 4.63 -8.48 -37.74
N VAL A 29 3.75 -8.48 -36.74
CA VAL A 29 4.20 -8.38 -35.34
C VAL A 29 4.57 -9.76 -34.79
N PRO A 30 5.85 -10.00 -34.42
CA PRO A 30 6.30 -11.30 -33.92
C PRO A 30 5.53 -11.71 -32.66
N TRP A 31 5.27 -13.01 -32.50
CA TRP A 31 4.35 -13.59 -31.51
C TRP A 31 4.58 -13.12 -30.07
N TRP A 32 5.84 -12.86 -29.70
CA TRP A 32 6.22 -12.32 -28.39
C TRP A 32 5.68 -10.90 -28.13
N LYS A 33 5.46 -10.08 -29.15
CA LYS A 33 4.93 -8.71 -29.03
C LYS A 33 3.40 -8.75 -28.90
N LYS A 34 2.75 -9.71 -29.57
CA LYS A 34 1.31 -9.95 -29.44
C LYS A 34 0.95 -10.41 -28.02
N ASN A 35 1.75 -11.30 -27.42
CA ASN A 35 1.51 -11.81 -26.07
C ASN A 35 2.02 -10.89 -24.95
N PHE A 36 3.10 -10.14 -25.17
CA PHE A 36 3.74 -9.36 -24.09
C PHE A 36 3.34 -7.87 -24.09
N LEU A 37 2.97 -7.29 -25.24
CA LEU A 37 2.73 -5.85 -25.37
C LEU A 37 1.28 -5.48 -25.77
N LEU A 38 0.56 -6.38 -26.44
CA LEU A 38 -0.82 -6.16 -26.89
C LEU A 38 -1.82 -6.98 -26.07
N GLN A 39 -1.59 -7.06 -24.76
CA GLN A 39 -2.58 -7.65 -23.87
C GLN A 39 -3.78 -6.69 -23.82
N GLN A 40 -4.85 -7.06 -24.53
CA GLN A 40 -6.11 -6.34 -24.45
C GLN A 40 -6.47 -6.21 -22.96
N PRO A 41 -6.85 -5.02 -22.47
CA PRO A 41 -7.32 -4.89 -21.10
C PRO A 41 -8.55 -5.77 -20.99
N THR A 42 -8.41 -6.93 -20.34
CA THR A 42 -9.56 -7.69 -19.92
C THR A 42 -10.35 -6.77 -19.01
N LEU A 43 -11.67 -6.71 -19.23
CA LEU A 43 -12.58 -6.03 -18.31
C LEU A 43 -12.51 -6.77 -16.98
N VAL A 44 -11.58 -6.39 -16.13
CA VAL A 44 -11.51 -6.90 -14.77
C VAL A 44 -12.54 -6.13 -13.99
N ASN A 45 -13.45 -6.83 -13.32
CA ASN A 45 -14.48 -6.20 -12.49
C ASN A 45 -13.84 -5.42 -11.33
N ALA A 46 -14.48 -4.33 -10.89
CA ALA A 46 -13.95 -3.45 -9.83
C ALA A 46 -13.76 -4.21 -8.53
N TRP A 47 -14.67 -5.14 -8.27
CA TRP A 47 -14.62 -6.09 -7.15
C TRP A 47 -13.41 -7.01 -7.16
N ASN A 48 -12.90 -7.39 -8.33
CA ASN A 48 -11.82 -8.38 -8.43
C ASN A 48 -10.43 -7.74 -8.53
N ALA A 49 -10.34 -6.47 -8.94
CA ALA A 49 -9.07 -5.76 -9.08
C ALA A 49 -8.92 -4.59 -8.11
N VAL A 50 -9.88 -3.67 -8.11
CA VAL A 50 -9.74 -2.38 -7.40
C VAL A 50 -9.85 -2.59 -5.90
N PHE A 51 -10.89 -3.28 -5.46
CA PHE A 51 -11.17 -3.50 -4.03
C PHE A 51 -10.04 -4.27 -3.31
N PRO A 52 -9.55 -5.42 -3.83
CA PRO A 52 -8.42 -6.13 -3.23
C PRO A 52 -7.13 -5.30 -3.26
N THR A 53 -6.91 -4.50 -4.30
CA THR A 53 -5.72 -3.63 -4.40
C THR A 53 -5.73 -2.56 -3.31
N VAL A 54 -6.87 -1.89 -3.10
CA VAL A 54 -6.99 -0.86 -2.07
C VAL A 54 -6.90 -1.45 -0.67
N ILE A 55 -7.57 -2.58 -0.40
CA ILE A 55 -7.53 -3.25 0.91
C ILE A 55 -6.11 -3.62 1.31
N VAL A 56 -5.39 -4.36 0.44
CA VAL A 56 -4.03 -4.81 0.75
C VAL A 56 -3.06 -3.64 0.94
N ASN A 57 -3.31 -2.52 0.25
CA ASN A 57 -2.46 -1.34 0.39
C ASN A 57 -2.70 -0.59 1.72
N ILE A 58 -3.97 -0.50 2.16
CA ILE A 58 -4.32 0.12 3.46
C ILE A 58 -3.91 -0.79 4.62
N PHE A 59 -4.24 -2.08 4.54
CA PHE A 59 -3.88 -3.10 5.52
C PHE A 59 -2.51 -3.73 5.20
N GLY A 60 -1.54 -2.91 4.83
CA GLY A 60 -0.19 -3.35 4.52
C GLY A 60 0.56 -3.89 5.75
N ILE A 61 1.72 -4.50 5.52
CA ILE A 61 2.56 -5.11 6.58
C ILE A 61 2.91 -4.16 7.73
N VAL A 62 3.02 -2.87 7.42
CA VAL A 62 3.36 -1.83 8.39
C VAL A 62 2.31 -1.70 9.48
N ILE A 63 1.02 -2.01 9.21
CA ILE A 63 -0.02 -1.96 10.24
C ILE A 63 0.22 -3.03 11.32
N PHE A 64 0.67 -4.23 10.94
CA PHE A 64 0.96 -5.30 11.88
C PHE A 64 2.23 -5.04 12.68
N LEU A 65 3.28 -4.52 12.04
CA LEU A 65 4.56 -4.26 12.70
C LEU A 65 4.55 -3.01 13.57
N ARG A 66 3.82 -1.96 13.16
CA ARG A 66 3.92 -0.64 13.79
C ARG A 66 2.73 -0.26 14.65
N MET A 67 1.53 -0.86 14.48
CA MET A 67 0.38 -0.47 15.31
C MET A 67 0.59 -0.71 16.79
N GLY A 68 1.29 -1.79 17.19
CA GLY A 68 1.62 -2.04 18.58
C GLY A 68 2.43 -0.89 19.21
N TRP A 69 3.45 -0.42 18.49
CA TRP A 69 4.27 0.72 18.93
C TRP A 69 3.51 2.05 18.89
N ILE A 70 2.70 2.29 17.86
CA ILE A 70 1.87 3.51 17.72
C ILE A 70 0.92 3.64 18.91
N VAL A 71 0.16 2.58 19.23
CA VAL A 71 -0.79 2.59 20.34
C VAL A 71 -0.07 2.63 21.69
N GLY A 72 1.09 1.96 21.82
CA GLY A 72 1.89 1.96 23.04
C GLY A 72 2.47 3.33 23.41
N THR A 73 2.91 4.11 22.41
CA THR A 73 3.52 5.44 22.61
C THR A 73 2.48 6.56 22.67
N ALA A 74 1.55 6.61 21.72
CA ALA A 74 0.53 7.67 21.65
C ALA A 74 -0.64 7.44 22.63
N GLY A 75 -0.78 6.23 23.17
CA GLY A 75 -1.95 5.84 23.94
C GLY A 75 -3.19 5.62 23.05
N PHE A 76 -4.18 4.95 23.61
CA PHE A 76 -5.39 4.53 22.88
C PHE A 76 -6.18 5.73 22.34
N PHE A 77 -6.34 6.79 23.14
CA PHE A 77 -7.14 7.94 22.77
C PHE A 77 -6.55 8.72 21.59
N GLN A 78 -5.24 9.02 21.62
CA GLN A 78 -4.61 9.76 20.54
C GLN A 78 -4.40 8.91 19.29
N ALA A 79 -4.20 7.59 19.42
CA ALA A 79 -4.17 6.68 18.28
C ALA A 79 -5.50 6.68 17.51
N ILE A 80 -6.65 6.71 18.21
CA ILE A 80 -7.97 6.84 17.56
C ILE A 80 -8.11 8.18 16.84
N ILE A 81 -7.67 9.29 17.48
CA ILE A 81 -7.70 10.62 16.84
C ILE A 81 -6.82 10.62 15.58
N ALA A 82 -5.61 10.08 15.65
CA ALA A 82 -4.71 9.97 14.51
C ALA A 82 -5.33 9.15 13.36
N LEU A 83 -5.97 8.01 13.70
CA LEU A 83 -6.68 7.18 12.72
C LEU A 83 -7.87 7.91 12.09
N ALA A 84 -8.65 8.64 12.89
CA ALA A 84 -9.77 9.44 12.41
C ALA A 84 -9.31 10.56 11.46
N LEU A 85 -8.21 11.25 11.78
CA LEU A 85 -7.61 12.27 10.91
C LEU A 85 -7.09 11.68 9.59
N CYS A 86 -6.39 10.53 9.63
CA CYS A 86 -5.97 9.82 8.42
C CYS A 86 -7.17 9.43 7.54
N THR A 87 -8.23 8.91 8.17
CA THR A 87 -9.46 8.53 7.47
C THR A 87 -10.16 9.75 6.86
N LEU A 88 -10.18 10.88 7.56
CA LEU A 88 -10.72 12.13 7.06
C LEU A 88 -9.95 12.60 5.81
N PHE A 89 -8.61 12.67 5.86
CA PHE A 89 -7.80 13.07 4.70
C PHE A 89 -7.94 12.12 3.51
N SER A 90 -8.00 10.81 3.78
CA SER A 90 -8.28 9.81 2.76
C SER A 90 -9.67 10.02 2.13
N SER A 91 -10.71 10.21 2.95
CA SER A 91 -12.07 10.43 2.46
C SER A 91 -12.20 11.69 1.60
N VAL A 92 -11.58 12.80 2.00
CA VAL A 92 -11.55 14.05 1.22
C VAL A 92 -10.88 13.81 -0.14
N THR A 93 -9.78 13.07 -0.16
CA THR A 93 -9.05 12.73 -1.40
C THR A 93 -9.89 11.86 -2.33
N VAL A 94 -10.56 10.83 -1.80
CA VAL A 94 -11.44 9.94 -2.59
C VAL A 94 -12.66 10.69 -3.12
N LEU A 95 -13.32 11.49 -2.30
CA LEU A 95 -14.47 12.31 -2.71
C LEU A 95 -14.08 13.31 -3.80
N SER A 96 -12.89 13.92 -3.68
CA SER A 96 -12.35 14.78 -4.73
C SER A 96 -12.11 14.01 -6.04
N ALA A 97 -11.53 12.81 -5.97
CA ALA A 97 -11.31 11.97 -7.13
C ALA A 97 -12.62 11.54 -7.81
N ILE A 98 -13.65 11.19 -7.03
CA ILE A 98 -14.98 10.86 -7.56
C ILE A 98 -15.57 12.06 -8.31
N GLY A 99 -15.52 13.26 -7.74
CA GLY A 99 -16.01 14.48 -8.40
C GLY A 99 -15.28 14.82 -9.70
N ILE A 100 -13.99 14.46 -9.82
CA ILE A 100 -13.24 14.56 -11.08
C ILE A 100 -13.75 13.53 -12.10
N CYS A 101 -13.97 12.28 -11.67
CA CYS A 101 -14.46 11.20 -12.52
C CYS A 101 -15.88 11.47 -13.07
N GLU A 102 -16.77 12.08 -12.29
CA GLU A 102 -18.13 12.39 -12.74
C GLU A 102 -18.18 13.47 -13.83
N ARG A 103 -17.22 14.40 -13.83
CA ARG A 103 -17.18 15.53 -14.76
C ARG A 103 -16.37 15.25 -16.03
N CYS A 104 -15.62 14.15 -16.06
CA CYS A 104 -14.76 13.81 -17.17
C CYS A 104 -15.32 12.62 -17.94
N GLN A 105 -15.43 12.77 -19.25
CA GLN A 105 -15.71 11.63 -20.11
C GLN A 105 -14.47 10.73 -20.10
N VAL A 106 -14.63 9.56 -19.51
CA VAL A 106 -13.57 8.59 -19.30
C VAL A 106 -13.12 8.03 -20.65
N GLN A 107 -12.13 8.69 -21.26
CA GLN A 107 -11.36 8.09 -22.34
C GLN A 107 -10.30 7.15 -21.77
N SER A 108 -9.85 6.19 -22.57
CA SER A 108 -8.95 5.12 -22.15
C SER A 108 -7.61 5.65 -21.66
N GLY A 109 -7.53 5.93 -20.35
CA GLY A 109 -6.37 6.49 -19.67
C GLY A 109 -6.58 6.42 -18.17
N GLY A 110 -5.56 6.01 -17.42
CA GLY A 110 -5.62 5.94 -15.96
C GLY A 110 -5.78 7.32 -15.29
N ILE A 111 -5.71 7.38 -13.95
CA ILE A 111 -5.93 8.61 -13.17
C ILE A 111 -5.08 9.79 -13.67
N TYR A 112 -3.82 9.56 -14.04
CA TYR A 112 -2.94 10.64 -14.49
C TYR A 112 -3.48 11.34 -15.75
N PHE A 113 -4.00 10.56 -16.70
CA PHE A 113 -4.60 11.10 -17.91
C PHE A 113 -5.81 11.96 -17.57
N LEU A 114 -6.70 11.45 -16.70
CA LEU A 114 -7.89 12.15 -16.22
C LEU A 114 -7.55 13.47 -15.52
N VAL A 115 -6.59 13.44 -14.59
CA VAL A 115 -6.15 14.60 -13.81
C VAL A 115 -5.47 15.65 -14.70
N SER A 116 -4.64 15.21 -15.65
CA SER A 116 -3.98 16.11 -16.60
C SER A 116 -4.95 16.79 -17.58
N HIS A 117 -6.10 16.16 -17.83
CA HIS A 117 -7.16 16.72 -18.66
C HIS A 117 -7.93 17.84 -17.91
N VAL A 118 -8.17 17.68 -16.61
CA VAL A 118 -8.91 18.67 -15.79
C VAL A 118 -8.04 19.82 -15.31
N LEU A 119 -6.86 19.55 -14.76
CA LEU A 119 -5.99 20.58 -14.18
C LEU A 119 -5.03 21.19 -15.22
N GLY A 120 -5.02 20.67 -16.45
CA GLY A 120 -4.10 21.05 -17.50
C GLY A 120 -2.73 20.37 -17.41
N LYS A 121 -2.07 20.23 -18.57
CA LYS A 121 -0.83 19.44 -18.74
C LYS A 121 0.30 19.84 -17.80
N ARG A 122 0.45 21.14 -17.46
CA ARG A 122 1.53 21.64 -16.59
C ARG A 122 1.36 21.22 -15.13
N ILE A 123 0.15 21.38 -14.58
CA ILE A 123 -0.14 21.04 -13.17
C ILE A 123 -0.27 19.52 -13.01
N GLY A 124 -0.92 18.85 -13.96
CA GLY A 124 -1.04 17.39 -13.96
C GLY A 124 0.32 16.68 -13.97
N GLY A 125 1.28 17.17 -14.78
CA GLY A 125 2.64 16.64 -14.82
C GLY A 125 3.39 16.76 -13.49
N ALA A 126 3.33 17.93 -12.84
CA ALA A 126 3.96 18.14 -11.54
C ALA A 126 3.38 17.22 -10.46
N ILE A 127 2.04 17.10 -10.38
CA ILE A 127 1.36 16.21 -9.42
C ILE A 127 1.74 14.75 -9.69
N GLY A 128 1.81 14.33 -10.97
CA GLY A 128 2.17 12.97 -11.34
C GLY A 128 3.60 12.58 -10.93
N ILE A 129 4.56 13.49 -11.06
CA ILE A 129 5.95 13.27 -10.63
C ILE A 129 6.01 13.10 -9.11
N ILE A 130 5.36 13.99 -8.35
CA ILE A 130 5.32 13.93 -6.88
C ILE A 130 4.63 12.64 -6.42
N TYR A 131 3.52 12.26 -7.05
CA TYR A 131 2.80 11.03 -6.75
C TYR A 131 3.67 9.78 -6.98
N THR A 132 4.39 9.73 -8.11
CA THR A 132 5.25 8.59 -8.44
C THR A 132 6.41 8.48 -7.45
N PHE A 133 7.01 9.61 -7.05
CA PHE A 133 8.04 9.63 -6.01
C PHE A 133 7.50 9.15 -4.66
N GLY A 134 6.33 9.63 -4.24
CA GLY A 134 5.67 9.19 -3.02
C GLY A 134 5.39 7.69 -3.01
N GLN A 135 4.91 7.14 -4.13
CA GLN A 135 4.68 5.69 -4.27
C GLN A 135 5.99 4.88 -4.25
N ALA A 136 7.09 5.42 -4.78
CA ALA A 136 8.40 4.78 -4.69
C ALA A 136 8.89 4.70 -3.23
N CYS A 137 8.76 5.80 -2.47
CA CYS A 137 9.07 5.82 -1.04
C CYS A 137 8.19 4.86 -0.23
N ALA A 138 6.89 4.81 -0.51
CA ALA A 138 5.96 3.88 0.13
C ALA A 138 6.33 2.42 -0.15
N THR A 139 6.70 2.09 -1.40
CA THR A 139 7.17 0.75 -1.77
C THR A 139 8.44 0.36 -1.02
N SER A 140 9.39 1.29 -0.87
CA SER A 140 10.60 1.07 -0.08
C SER A 140 10.30 0.81 1.39
N LEU A 141 9.33 1.52 1.98
CA LEU A 141 8.95 1.33 3.39
C LEU A 141 8.39 -0.07 3.63
N VAL A 142 7.52 -0.56 2.74
CA VAL A 142 6.95 -1.91 2.82
C VAL A 142 8.05 -2.98 2.69
N ALA A 143 9.01 -2.78 1.78
CA ALA A 143 10.15 -3.70 1.63
C ALA A 143 11.09 -3.70 2.85
N LEU A 144 11.28 -2.56 3.50
CA LEU A 144 12.03 -2.47 4.75
C LEU A 144 11.32 -3.21 5.89
N GLY A 145 10.01 -3.02 6.05
CA GLY A 145 9.23 -3.77 7.05
C GLY A 145 9.27 -5.29 6.84
N PHE A 146 9.24 -5.74 5.58
CA PHE A 146 9.45 -7.15 5.25
C PHE A 146 10.86 -7.64 5.62
N GLY A 147 11.89 -6.84 5.36
CA GLY A 147 13.26 -7.15 5.74
C GLY A 147 13.45 -7.28 7.25
N GLU A 148 12.83 -6.38 8.03
CA GLU A 148 12.84 -6.44 9.50
C GLU A 148 12.21 -7.75 10.00
N SER A 149 11.04 -8.11 9.47
CA SER A 149 10.34 -9.35 9.83
C SER A 149 11.14 -10.61 9.48
N MET A 150 11.77 -10.62 8.30
CA MET A 150 12.55 -11.77 7.83
C MET A 150 13.86 -11.95 8.61
N ALA A 151 14.54 -10.84 8.93
CA ALA A 151 15.75 -10.88 9.75
C ALA A 151 15.46 -11.42 11.16
N GLN A 152 14.36 -10.97 11.76
CA GLN A 152 13.89 -11.45 13.06
C GLN A 152 13.53 -12.95 13.03
N LEU A 153 12.88 -13.43 11.96
CA LEU A 153 12.54 -14.85 11.80
C LEU A 153 13.79 -15.75 11.71
N MET A 154 14.88 -15.24 11.13
CA MET A 154 16.14 -15.97 10.99
C MET A 154 17.06 -15.83 12.21
N GLY A 155 16.70 -14.99 13.19
CA GLY A 155 17.50 -14.72 14.38
C GLY A 155 18.82 -13.98 14.08
N ILE A 156 18.89 -13.24 12.98
CA ILE A 156 20.10 -12.50 12.58
C ILE A 156 19.83 -11.00 12.78
N ASP A 157 20.16 -10.50 13.96
CA ASP A 157 20.00 -9.09 14.33
C ASP A 157 21.17 -8.24 13.84
N SER A 158 21.32 -8.15 12.51
CA SER A 158 22.28 -7.23 11.92
C SER A 158 21.59 -6.24 10.97
N PRO A 159 21.94 -4.94 11.05
CA PRO A 159 21.35 -3.91 10.18
C PRO A 159 21.70 -4.15 8.70
N VAL A 160 22.78 -4.88 8.43
CA VAL A 160 23.16 -5.30 7.08
C VAL A 160 22.21 -6.39 6.56
N ALA A 161 21.87 -7.40 7.39
CA ALA A 161 20.94 -8.46 6.99
C ALA A 161 19.56 -7.91 6.62
N THR A 162 18.98 -7.03 7.45
CA THR A 162 17.69 -6.38 7.17
C THR A 162 17.68 -5.69 5.81
N LYS A 163 18.72 -4.88 5.53
CA LYS A 163 18.85 -4.17 4.25
C LYS A 163 19.00 -5.14 3.07
N THR A 164 19.78 -6.21 3.24
CA THR A 164 19.96 -7.23 2.19
C THR A 164 18.64 -7.93 1.86
N PHE A 165 17.86 -8.35 2.86
CA PHE A 165 16.55 -8.96 2.62
C PHE A 165 15.58 -8.01 1.90
N SER A 166 15.56 -6.72 2.28
CA SER A 166 14.75 -5.69 1.62
C SER A 166 15.14 -5.46 0.15
N VAL A 167 16.44 -5.45 -0.16
CA VAL A 167 16.91 -5.29 -1.55
C VAL A 167 16.57 -6.54 -2.38
N VAL A 168 16.74 -7.73 -1.81
CA VAL A 168 16.43 -9.00 -2.47
C VAL A 168 14.94 -9.09 -2.81
N ILE A 169 14.04 -8.74 -1.87
CA ILE A 169 12.59 -8.77 -2.15
C ILE A 169 12.19 -7.72 -3.17
N LEU A 170 12.80 -6.52 -3.17
CA LEU A 170 12.54 -5.49 -4.19
C LEU A 170 12.95 -5.97 -5.59
N LEU A 171 14.10 -6.63 -5.71
CA LEU A 171 14.56 -7.20 -6.98
C LEU A 171 13.60 -8.30 -7.45
N LEU A 172 13.18 -9.18 -6.55
CA LEU A 172 12.21 -10.24 -6.85
C LEU A 172 10.86 -9.66 -7.31
N LEU A 173 10.32 -8.67 -6.60
CA LEU A 173 9.09 -7.97 -6.99
C LEU A 173 9.24 -7.27 -8.35
N ASN A 174 10.41 -6.70 -8.63
CA ASN A 174 10.70 -6.10 -9.93
C ASN A 174 10.70 -7.14 -11.06
N VAL A 175 11.27 -8.33 -10.84
CA VAL A 175 11.21 -9.44 -11.80
C VAL A 175 9.77 -9.93 -11.99
N LEU A 176 8.99 -10.04 -10.91
CA LEU A 176 7.57 -10.41 -10.98
C LEU A 176 6.74 -9.39 -11.78
N ASN A 177 7.06 -8.10 -11.69
CA ASN A 177 6.43 -7.07 -12.50
C ASN A 177 6.69 -7.24 -14.01
N PHE A 178 7.86 -7.77 -14.40
CA PHE A 178 8.14 -8.10 -15.80
C PHE A 178 7.42 -9.36 -16.30
N ALA A 179 7.07 -10.30 -15.41
CA ALA A 179 6.40 -11.56 -15.79
C ALA A 179 4.94 -11.37 -16.26
N GLY A 180 4.34 -10.21 -16.01
CA GLY A 180 3.05 -9.80 -16.58
C GLY A 180 1.97 -9.51 -15.54
N LEU A 181 1.10 -8.53 -15.86
CA LEU A 181 0.08 -7.99 -14.94
C LEU A 181 -0.95 -9.04 -14.48
N HIS A 182 -1.23 -10.05 -15.31
CA HIS A 182 -2.24 -11.06 -14.98
C HIS A 182 -1.81 -11.96 -13.81
N PHE A 183 -0.51 -12.23 -13.67
CA PHE A 183 0.03 -12.95 -12.52
C PHE A 183 -0.10 -12.12 -11.24
N VAL A 184 0.21 -10.81 -11.33
CA VAL A 184 0.12 -9.87 -10.21
C VAL A 184 -1.30 -9.79 -9.64
N ILE A 185 -2.33 -9.71 -10.50
CA ILE A 185 -3.73 -9.63 -10.05
C ILE A 185 -4.14 -10.90 -9.29
N ARG A 186 -3.73 -12.09 -9.77
CA ARG A 186 -4.00 -13.36 -9.08
C ARG A 186 -3.27 -13.45 -7.74
N LEU A 187 -2.01 -13.02 -7.70
CA LEU A 187 -1.23 -12.97 -6.47
C LEU A 187 -1.86 -12.01 -5.44
N GLN A 188 -2.33 -10.85 -5.89
CA GLN A 188 -3.00 -9.86 -5.05
C GLN A 188 -4.24 -10.42 -4.35
N LEU A 189 -5.08 -11.16 -5.08
CA LEU A 189 -6.26 -11.82 -4.50
C LEU A 189 -5.86 -12.87 -3.46
N LEU A 190 -4.80 -13.63 -3.72
CA LEU A 190 -4.25 -14.60 -2.77
C LEU A 190 -3.72 -13.90 -1.51
N LEU A 191 -2.98 -12.79 -1.66
CA LEU A 191 -2.47 -12.00 -0.54
C LEU A 191 -3.61 -11.43 0.32
N MET A 192 -4.70 -10.97 -0.29
CA MET A 192 -5.89 -10.52 0.44
C MET A 192 -6.50 -11.64 1.29
N CYS A 193 -6.55 -12.88 0.79
CA CYS A 193 -7.00 -14.03 1.58
C CYS A 193 -6.10 -14.29 2.78
N PHE A 194 -4.78 -14.29 2.59
CA PHE A 194 -3.81 -14.47 3.70
C PHE A 194 -3.93 -13.37 4.74
N LEU A 195 -4.08 -12.12 4.29
CA LEU A 195 -4.31 -10.99 5.17
C LEU A 195 -5.61 -11.16 5.98
N GLY A 196 -6.70 -11.58 5.34
CA GLY A 196 -7.96 -11.87 6.03
C GLY A 196 -7.84 -12.96 7.08
N MET A 197 -7.09 -14.03 6.78
CA MET A 197 -6.80 -15.10 7.75
C MET A 197 -5.95 -14.59 8.92
N ALA A 198 -4.92 -13.77 8.66
CA ALA A 198 -4.08 -13.19 9.72
C ALA A 198 -4.86 -12.26 10.65
N ILE A 199 -5.77 -11.44 10.10
CA ILE A 199 -6.66 -10.60 10.92
C ILE A 199 -7.61 -11.49 11.74
N GLY A 200 -8.17 -12.54 11.14
CA GLY A 200 -9.02 -13.49 11.83
C GLY A 200 -8.31 -14.18 12.99
N ASP A 201 -7.09 -14.68 12.75
CA ASP A 201 -6.23 -15.30 13.77
C ASP A 201 -5.90 -14.32 14.91
N PHE A 202 -5.52 -13.08 14.57
CA PHE A 202 -5.27 -12.04 15.58
C PHE A 202 -6.51 -11.74 16.44
N LEU A 203 -7.70 -11.63 15.84
CA LEU A 203 -8.93 -11.40 16.58
C LEU A 203 -9.31 -12.60 17.45
N LEU A 204 -9.19 -13.82 16.93
CA LEU A 204 -9.40 -15.04 17.70
C LEU A 204 -8.40 -15.13 18.87
N GLY A 205 -7.14 -14.79 18.65
CA GLY A 205 -6.14 -14.66 19.71
C GLY A 205 -6.55 -13.64 20.76
N ALA A 206 -6.98 -12.44 20.37
CA ALA A 206 -7.38 -11.39 21.31
C ALA A 206 -8.60 -11.77 22.18
N PHE A 207 -9.57 -12.51 21.64
CA PHE A 207 -10.81 -12.85 22.35
C PHE A 207 -10.79 -14.22 23.04
N LEU A 208 -10.12 -15.22 22.47
CA LEU A 208 -10.12 -16.61 22.95
C LEU A 208 -8.87 -16.97 23.73
N PHE A 209 -7.72 -16.35 23.43
CA PHE A 209 -6.46 -16.66 24.09
C PHE A 209 -6.35 -15.86 25.40
N THR A 210 -6.37 -16.55 26.54
CA THR A 210 -6.00 -16.00 27.85
C THR A 210 -4.62 -16.57 28.22
N PRO A 211 -3.50 -15.96 27.78
CA PRO A 211 -2.20 -16.34 28.28
C PRO A 211 -1.99 -15.73 29.68
N SER A 212 -1.57 -16.60 30.58
CA SER A 212 -1.22 -16.33 31.97
C SER A 212 0.29 -16.09 32.16
N ASP A 213 1.01 -15.70 31.10
CA ASP A 213 2.46 -15.43 31.13
C ASP A 213 2.73 -13.92 31.28
N PRO A 214 3.00 -13.43 32.50
CA PRO A 214 3.26 -12.01 32.76
C PRO A 214 4.55 -11.47 32.11
N GLU A 215 5.44 -12.35 31.65
CA GLU A 215 6.72 -11.96 31.01
C GLU A 215 6.55 -11.49 29.56
N ALA A 216 5.53 -11.99 28.85
CA ALA A 216 5.25 -11.58 27.46
C ALA A 216 4.52 -10.22 27.37
N GLY A 217 4.04 -9.67 28.50
CA GLY A 217 3.31 -8.40 28.54
C GLY A 217 1.93 -8.43 27.89
N ILE A 218 1.40 -9.61 27.57
CA ILE A 218 0.09 -9.80 26.96
C ILE A 218 -0.93 -10.06 28.07
N TYR A 219 -1.81 -9.09 28.31
CA TYR A 219 -2.87 -9.18 29.31
C TYR A 219 -4.24 -9.36 28.64
N PRO A 220 -5.20 -10.06 29.29
CA PRO A 220 -6.56 -10.16 28.77
C PRO A 220 -7.21 -8.76 28.67
N LEU A 221 -8.13 -8.61 27.70
CA LEU A 221 -8.92 -7.40 27.49
C LEU A 221 -9.69 -7.00 28.75
N THR A 222 -9.07 -6.14 29.57
CA THR A 222 -9.60 -5.70 30.87
C THR A 222 -9.70 -4.18 30.88
N ALA A 223 -10.80 -3.65 31.44
CA ALA A 223 -11.01 -2.21 31.55
C ALA A 223 -9.86 -1.47 32.25
N LYS A 224 -9.17 -2.14 33.20
CA LYS A 224 -7.98 -1.64 33.89
C LYS A 224 -6.79 -1.44 32.94
N GLN A 225 -6.60 -2.35 31.99
CA GLN A 225 -5.51 -2.24 30.99
C GLN A 225 -5.84 -1.17 29.95
N LEU A 226 -7.12 -1.04 29.58
CA LEU A 226 -7.59 0.02 28.69
C LEU A 226 -7.39 1.40 29.32
N SER A 227 -7.75 1.58 30.59
CA SER A 227 -7.56 2.85 31.29
C SER A 227 -6.09 3.17 31.54
N ALA A 228 -5.24 2.17 31.78
CA ALA A 228 -3.80 2.34 31.92
C ALA A 228 -3.13 2.82 30.63
N ASN A 229 -3.60 2.36 29.46
CA ASN A 229 -3.08 2.77 28.15
C ASN A 229 -3.86 3.92 27.51
N TRP A 230 -4.72 4.61 28.27
CA TRP A 230 -5.62 5.62 27.71
C TRP A 230 -4.87 6.88 27.23
N TYR A 231 -3.89 7.32 28.01
CA TYR A 231 -3.13 8.54 27.76
C TYR A 231 -1.80 8.24 27.09
N SER A 232 -1.28 9.24 26.36
CA SER A 232 0.01 9.15 25.68
C SER A 232 1.17 9.11 26.66
N ASN A 233 2.11 8.21 26.42
CA ASN A 233 3.43 8.27 27.05
C ASN A 233 4.49 8.51 25.97
N TYR A 234 4.66 9.79 25.62
CA TYR A 234 5.73 10.27 24.75
C TYR A 234 7.07 10.44 25.48
N GLY A 235 7.11 10.14 26.78
CA GLY A 235 8.29 10.28 27.60
C GLY A 235 9.41 9.37 27.12
N SER A 236 10.65 9.85 27.28
CA SER A 236 11.89 9.07 27.23
C SER A 236 11.98 8.15 28.46
N GLU A 237 10.96 7.36 28.75
CA GLU A 237 11.15 6.26 29.69
C GLU A 237 11.86 5.16 28.92
N ASN A 238 13.09 4.85 29.35
CA ASN A 238 13.95 3.80 28.82
C ASN A 238 13.25 2.43 28.94
N CYS A 239 12.33 2.15 28.02
CA CYS A 239 11.86 0.78 27.77
C CYS A 239 12.96 -0.09 27.13
N SER A 240 14.18 0.43 26.94
CA SER A 240 15.37 -0.38 26.66
C SER A 240 15.79 -1.25 27.85
N ASP A 241 15.57 -0.83 29.09
CA ASP A 241 16.03 -1.64 30.23
C ASP A 241 15.18 -2.91 30.44
N LYS A 242 13.95 -2.95 29.90
CA LYS A 242 13.07 -4.12 29.99
C LYS A 242 12.95 -4.92 28.68
N ALA A 243 13.17 -4.29 27.52
CA ALA A 243 13.27 -5.03 26.25
C ALA A 243 14.60 -5.78 26.12
N THR A 244 15.68 -5.31 26.77
CA THR A 244 16.96 -6.03 26.84
C THR A 244 16.88 -7.28 27.73
N LEU A 245 15.94 -7.32 28.68
CA LEU A 245 15.71 -8.48 29.56
C LEU A 245 14.92 -9.63 28.92
N ALA A 246 14.33 -9.44 27.73
CA ALA A 246 13.64 -10.52 27.00
C ALA A 246 14.46 -11.07 25.81
N LEU A 247 15.57 -10.42 25.41
CA LEU A 247 16.42 -10.83 24.29
C LEU A 247 17.93 -10.77 24.60
N GLY A 248 18.35 -11.08 25.82
CA GLY A 248 19.73 -11.51 26.16
C GLY A 248 20.88 -10.75 25.47
N GLY A 249 20.78 -9.43 25.31
CA GLY A 249 21.70 -8.62 24.53
C GLY A 249 22.71 -7.91 25.42
N ASN A 250 23.99 -8.18 25.20
CA ASN A 250 25.15 -7.63 25.91
C ASN A 250 25.35 -6.11 25.63
N GLU A 251 25.89 -5.39 26.63
CA GLU A 251 25.87 -3.93 26.84
C GLU A 251 26.73 -3.03 25.91
N ASP A 252 26.92 -3.36 24.62
CA ASP A 252 27.92 -2.66 23.78
C ASP A 252 27.36 -1.85 22.57
N HIS A 253 26.12 -1.36 22.64
CA HIS A 253 25.59 -0.46 21.60
C HIS A 253 25.72 1.03 22.00
N PRO A 254 26.27 1.90 21.13
CA PRO A 254 26.39 3.32 21.42
C PRO A 254 25.01 3.92 21.67
N GLN A 255 24.89 4.71 22.73
CA GLN A 255 23.65 5.38 23.15
C GLN A 255 23.01 6.12 21.99
N GLN A 256 22.03 5.48 21.37
CA GLN A 256 21.21 6.07 20.34
C GLN A 256 20.27 7.05 21.05
N HIS A 257 20.55 8.35 20.95
CA HIS A 257 19.66 9.41 21.43
C HIS A 257 18.28 9.21 20.80
N TYR A 258 17.36 8.58 21.52
CA TYR A 258 15.96 8.53 21.13
C TYR A 258 15.37 9.91 21.40
N GLU A 259 15.19 10.71 20.35
CA GLU A 259 14.40 11.94 20.44
C GLU A 259 13.01 11.60 20.97
N ALA A 260 12.51 12.41 21.91
CA ALA A 260 11.16 12.24 22.44
C ALA A 260 10.15 12.21 21.27
N ASN A 261 9.44 11.09 21.15
CA ASN A 261 8.48 10.92 20.08
C ASN A 261 7.34 11.92 20.28
N ASN A 262 7.02 12.70 19.26
CA ASN A 262 5.88 13.61 19.29
C ASN A 262 4.69 13.00 18.55
N PHE A 263 3.47 13.49 18.83
CA PHE A 263 2.25 13.08 18.12
C PHE A 263 2.41 13.09 16.59
N PHE A 264 3.03 14.13 16.03
CA PHE A 264 3.23 14.24 14.58
C PHE A 264 4.20 13.20 14.00
N SER A 265 5.18 12.73 14.79
CA SER A 265 6.09 11.66 14.36
C SER A 265 5.32 10.34 14.22
N VAL A 266 4.55 9.99 15.25
CA VAL A 266 3.70 8.79 15.26
C VAL A 266 2.62 8.87 14.18
N PHE A 267 2.00 10.04 14.01
CA PHE A 267 1.04 10.30 12.95
C PHE A 267 1.67 10.14 11.56
N GLY A 268 2.90 10.62 11.34
CA GLY A 268 3.59 10.48 10.06
C GLY A 268 3.83 9.02 9.67
N VAL A 269 4.23 8.19 10.63
CA VAL A 269 4.39 6.73 10.42
C VAL A 269 3.05 6.06 10.08
N LEU A 270 1.97 6.45 10.78
CA LEU A 270 0.63 5.93 10.49
C LEU A 270 0.12 6.38 9.10
N PHE A 271 0.33 7.66 8.75
CA PHE A 271 -0.17 8.27 7.53
C PHE A 271 0.42 7.63 6.27
N ALA A 272 1.67 7.14 6.33
CA ALA A 272 2.32 6.45 5.23
C ALA A 272 1.50 5.24 4.70
N ASN A 273 0.72 4.58 5.57
CA ASN A 273 -0.14 3.45 5.20
C ASN A 273 -1.37 3.86 4.38
N PHE A 274 -1.78 5.13 4.45
CA PHE A 274 -2.99 5.63 3.78
C PHE A 274 -2.71 6.26 2.42
N ILE A 275 -1.43 6.40 2.03
CA ILE A 275 -1.00 6.91 0.70
C ILE A 275 -1.52 6.02 -0.45
N GLY A 276 -1.85 4.77 -0.12
CA GLY A 276 -2.24 3.72 -1.06
C GLY A 276 -3.64 3.79 -1.65
N VAL A 277 -4.48 4.70 -1.19
CA VAL A 277 -5.93 4.74 -1.48
C VAL A 277 -6.25 4.94 -2.97
N LEU A 278 -5.36 5.61 -3.72
CA LEU A 278 -5.53 5.84 -5.16
C LEU A 278 -4.91 4.75 -6.05
N ALA A 279 -4.31 3.70 -5.46
CA ALA A 279 -3.58 2.67 -6.21
C ALA A 279 -4.48 1.78 -7.09
N GLY A 280 -5.76 1.64 -6.76
CA GLY A 280 -6.69 0.73 -7.45
C GLY A 280 -7.11 1.14 -8.87
N ASN A 281 -6.84 2.38 -9.30
CA ASN A 281 -7.42 2.92 -10.54
C ASN A 281 -6.53 2.76 -11.79
N LYS A 282 -5.48 1.93 -11.74
CA LYS A 282 -4.51 1.80 -12.85
C LYS A 282 -5.04 1.09 -14.11
N SER A 283 -6.24 0.49 -14.10
CA SER A 283 -6.71 -0.30 -15.26
C SER A 283 -8.21 -0.22 -15.57
N PHE A 284 -8.96 0.70 -14.96
CA PHE A 284 -10.43 0.60 -14.94
C PHE A 284 -11.18 1.35 -16.03
N PHE A 285 -10.50 2.14 -16.84
CA PHE A 285 -11.18 3.11 -17.69
C PHE A 285 -11.25 2.64 -19.13
N LYS A 286 -12.18 1.72 -19.38
CA LYS A 286 -12.78 1.50 -20.69
C LYS A 286 -14.26 1.16 -20.50
N ASN A 287 -15.11 2.18 -20.58
CA ASN A 287 -16.51 2.05 -20.99
C ASN A 287 -16.69 2.91 -22.23
#